data_AF-A0A821A778-F1
#
_entry.id   AF-A0A821A778-F1
#
_cell.length_a   1.000
_cell.length_b   1.000
_cell.length_c   1.000
_cell.angle_alpha   90.00
_cell.angle_beta   90.00
_cell.angle_gamma   90.00
#
_symmetry.space_group_name_H-M   'P 1'
#
loop_
_entity.id
_entity.type
_entity.pdbx_description
1 polymer ?
#
loop_
_entity_poly.entity_id
_entity_poly.type
_entity_poly.pdbx_seq_one_letter_code
_entity_poly.pdbx_strand_id
1 'polypeptide(L)'
;MTWATIERHILVFHNNWINTQIKRFLMHYLPLTIIILYGFGFYAIVIFFPLCENEFDYMQNWCAFPCYFSQTSIMMYDALFNCLLPTPLIAITNSLLIIRVVKQKQRLHQHMKWKKYRKMILQTILCSAFFLIFSLPMTILILVHVCGVPYEATGQVEVYFYFISYFINIFIPFVCLGLSPEIWIKIMRRMQRSTNRVTTANITLRPITMRQSAF
;
A
#
# COMPACT_ATOMS: atom_id res chain seq x y z
N MET A 1 -4.91 3.10 2.01
CA MET A 1 -5.50 1.77 1.71
C MET A 1 -7.02 1.82 1.48
N THR A 2 -7.77 2.56 2.29
CA THR A 2 -9.24 2.69 2.20
C THR A 2 -9.74 3.10 0.81
N TRP A 3 -9.09 4.06 0.16
CA TRP A 3 -9.50 4.46 -1.18
C TRP A 3 -9.33 3.34 -2.21
N ALA A 4 -8.23 2.58 -2.13
CA ALA A 4 -7.99 1.48 -3.06
C ALA A 4 -9.03 0.36 -2.92
N THR A 5 -9.58 0.12 -1.72
CA THR A 5 -10.66 -0.88 -1.52
C THR A 5 -11.98 -0.38 -2.08
N ILE A 6 -12.30 0.90 -1.89
CA ILE A 6 -13.48 1.57 -2.48
C ILE A 6 -13.39 1.57 -4.01
N GLU A 7 -12.24 1.94 -4.57
CA GLU A 7 -12.00 1.96 -6.00
C GLU A 7 -12.18 0.56 -6.62
N ARG A 8 -11.60 -0.48 -6.00
CA ARG A 8 -11.78 -1.88 -6.43
C ARG A 8 -13.24 -2.29 -6.39
N HIS A 9 -13.98 -1.84 -5.37
CA HIS A 9 -15.41 -2.08 -5.29
C HIS A 9 -16.15 -1.43 -6.47
N ILE A 10 -15.84 -0.17 -6.81
CA ILE A 10 -16.45 0.52 -7.96
C ILE A 10 -16.11 -0.18 -9.27
N LEU A 11 -14.84 -0.58 -9.48
CA LEU A 11 -14.39 -1.26 -10.70
C LEU A 11 -15.09 -2.61 -10.92
N VAL A 12 -15.35 -3.38 -9.86
CA VAL A 12 -15.97 -4.71 -9.96
C VAL A 12 -17.49 -4.61 -10.22
N PHE A 13 -18.18 -3.75 -9.48
CA PHE A 13 -19.65 -3.72 -9.49
C PHE A 13 -20.25 -2.65 -10.40
N HIS A 14 -19.50 -1.58 -10.67
CA HIS A 14 -19.96 -0.41 -11.39
C HIS A 14 -19.03 -0.04 -12.53
N ASN A 15 -18.66 -1.01 -13.38
CA ASN A 15 -17.75 -0.77 -14.50
C ASN A 15 -18.23 0.37 -15.45
N ASN A 16 -19.56 0.55 -15.58
CA ASN A 16 -20.15 1.65 -16.35
C ASN A 16 -19.79 3.05 -15.81
N TRP A 17 -19.48 3.16 -14.52
CA TRP A 17 -19.09 4.43 -13.90
C TRP A 17 -17.67 4.86 -14.28
N ILE A 18 -16.83 3.94 -14.77
CA ILE A 18 -15.43 4.22 -15.14
C ILE A 18 -15.23 4.17 -16.66
N ASN A 19 -16.32 3.98 -17.43
CA ASN A 19 -16.24 3.75 -18.87
C ASN A 19 -15.73 4.95 -19.70
N THR A 20 -15.75 6.17 -19.14
CA THR A 20 -15.28 7.38 -19.84
C THR A 20 -14.05 7.95 -19.17
N GLN A 21 -13.16 8.58 -19.93
CA GLN A 21 -11.92 9.17 -19.41
C GLN A 21 -12.18 10.21 -18.32
N ILE A 22 -13.21 11.05 -18.49
CA ILE A 22 -13.58 12.07 -17.50
C ILE A 22 -14.04 11.43 -16.19
N LYS A 23 -14.92 10.43 -16.25
CA LYS A 23 -15.38 9.74 -15.03
C LYS A 23 -14.25 8.97 -14.37
N ARG A 24 -13.33 8.38 -15.15
CA ARG A 24 -12.12 7.76 -14.62
C ARG A 24 -11.23 8.78 -13.91
N PHE A 25 -11.04 9.97 -14.47
CA PHE A 25 -10.32 11.05 -13.81
C PHE A 25 -10.96 11.41 -12.46
N LEU A 26 -12.28 11.66 -12.47
CA LEU A 26 -13.03 12.06 -11.29
C LEU A 26 -13.08 10.98 -10.19
N MET A 27 -13.23 9.71 -10.56
CA MET A 27 -13.47 8.61 -9.62
C MET A 27 -12.22 7.81 -9.24
N HIS A 28 -11.07 8.07 -9.87
CA HIS A 28 -9.83 7.37 -9.55
C HIS A 28 -8.73 8.33 -9.15
N TYR A 29 -8.42 9.29 -10.03
CA TYR A 29 -7.27 10.17 -9.87
C TYR A 29 -7.55 11.30 -8.87
N LEU A 30 -8.70 11.98 -8.99
CA LEU A 30 -9.01 13.14 -8.15
C LEU A 30 -8.97 12.82 -6.64
N PRO A 31 -9.62 11.76 -6.11
CA PRO A 31 -9.64 11.54 -4.67
C PRO A 31 -8.28 11.08 -4.14
N LEU A 32 -7.51 10.36 -4.95
CA LEU A 32 -6.14 9.99 -4.62
C LEU A 32 -5.24 11.22 -4.55
N THR A 33 -5.36 12.15 -5.51
CA THR A 33 -4.65 13.44 -5.48
C THR A 33 -5.04 14.26 -4.25
N ILE A 34 -6.32 14.34 -3.91
CA ILE A 34 -6.78 15.07 -2.71
C ILE A 34 -6.19 14.47 -1.44
N ILE A 35 -6.24 13.14 -1.27
CA ILE A 35 -5.67 12.46 -0.08
C ILE A 35 -4.16 12.70 0.02
N ILE A 36 -3.44 12.64 -1.10
CA ILE A 36 -2.00 12.89 -1.13
C ILE A 36 -1.71 14.35 -0.75
N LEU A 37 -2.39 15.32 -1.38
CA LEU A 37 -2.21 16.74 -1.07
C LEU A 37 -2.55 17.07 0.37
N TYR A 38 -3.62 16.47 0.91
CA TYR A 38 -3.99 16.60 2.33
C TYR A 38 -2.88 16.07 3.24
N GLY A 39 -2.40 14.84 3.01
CA GLY A 39 -1.36 14.24 3.85
C GLY A 39 -0.06 15.03 3.81
N PHE A 40 0.41 15.39 2.61
CA PHE A 40 1.62 16.21 2.46
C PHE A 40 1.45 17.60 3.07
N GLY A 41 0.32 18.28 2.82
CA GLY A 41 0.05 19.61 3.36
C GLY A 41 -0.02 19.60 4.88
N PHE A 42 -0.77 18.67 5.47
CA PHE A 42 -0.88 18.52 6.91
C PHE A 42 0.49 18.29 7.56
N TYR A 43 1.24 17.28 7.11
CA TYR A 43 2.55 16.98 7.70
C TYR A 43 3.58 18.08 7.44
N ALA A 44 3.56 18.75 6.28
CA ALA A 44 4.43 19.88 6.01
C ALA A 44 4.16 21.06 6.97
N ILE A 45 2.90 21.36 7.24
CA ILE A 45 2.53 22.44 8.17
C ILE A 45 3.02 22.13 9.58
N VAL A 46 2.71 20.94 10.11
CA VAL A 46 3.08 20.60 11.50
C VAL A 46 4.59 20.41 11.70
N ILE A 47 5.33 20.03 10.65
CA ILE A 47 6.78 19.83 10.72
C ILE A 47 7.55 21.14 10.51
N PHE A 48 7.21 21.94 9.50
CA PHE A 48 7.97 23.16 9.15
C PHE A 48 7.48 24.43 9.84
N PHE A 49 6.23 24.46 10.29
CA PHE A 49 5.64 25.59 11.01
C PHE A 49 5.06 25.14 12.36
N PRO A 50 5.86 24.48 13.22
CA PRO A 50 5.37 24.06 14.53
C PRO A 50 5.07 25.29 15.39
N LEU A 51 3.99 25.21 16.16
CA LEU A 51 3.60 26.25 17.13
C LEU A 51 4.39 26.12 18.46
N CYS A 52 5.47 25.34 18.47
CA CYS A 52 6.26 24.97 19.63
C CYS A 52 7.72 24.68 19.24
N GLU A 53 8.61 24.65 20.22
CA GLU A 53 10.01 24.23 20.04
C GLU A 53 10.13 22.70 20.10
N ASN A 54 10.91 22.12 19.18
CA ASN A 54 11.17 20.69 19.16
C ASN A 54 12.20 20.30 20.21
N GLU A 55 11.95 19.20 20.93
CA GLU A 55 12.90 18.60 21.85
C GLU A 55 13.69 17.50 21.14
N PHE A 56 15.03 17.58 21.27
CA PHE A 56 15.96 16.62 20.67
C PHE A 56 16.59 15.79 21.76
N ASP A 57 16.18 14.52 21.85
CA ASP A 57 16.80 13.53 22.73
C ASP A 57 17.65 12.56 21.89
N TYR A 58 18.96 12.81 21.89
CA TYR A 58 19.93 12.00 21.15
C TYR A 58 20.13 10.60 21.75
N MET A 59 19.56 10.31 22.92
CA MET A 59 19.62 8.98 23.55
C MET A 59 18.47 8.07 23.10
N GLN A 60 17.42 8.62 22.50
CA GLN A 60 16.30 7.85 21.99
C GLN A 60 16.52 7.44 20.53
N ASN A 61 15.90 6.32 20.15
CA ASN A 61 15.97 5.81 18.78
C ASN A 61 15.43 6.82 17.74
N TRP A 62 14.50 7.68 18.17
CA TRP A 62 14.02 8.80 17.38
C TRP A 62 14.64 10.07 17.97
N CYS A 63 15.75 10.49 17.35
CA CYS A 63 16.57 11.66 17.70
C CYS A 63 15.79 12.96 17.96
N ALA A 64 14.54 13.03 17.49
CA ALA A 64 13.63 14.15 17.72
C ALA A 64 12.23 13.62 18.08
N PHE A 65 11.64 14.20 19.11
CA PHE A 65 10.22 14.06 19.40
C PHE A 65 9.50 15.31 18.86
N PRO A 66 8.71 15.20 17.78
CA PRO A 66 8.04 16.37 17.20
C PRO A 66 7.13 17.05 18.22
N CYS A 67 7.32 18.35 18.44
CA CYS A 67 6.61 19.05 19.52
C CYS A 67 5.09 19.09 19.32
N TYR A 68 4.60 18.89 18.09
CA TYR A 68 3.15 18.84 17.82
C TYR A 68 2.46 17.67 18.55
N PHE A 69 3.21 16.63 18.95
CA PHE A 69 2.69 15.57 19.83
C PHE A 69 2.39 16.08 21.25
N SER A 70 3.11 17.09 21.72
CA SER A 70 2.84 17.74 23.01
C SER A 70 1.58 18.62 22.96
N GLN A 71 1.13 19.02 21.77
CA GLN A 71 -0.12 19.75 21.61
C GLN A 71 -1.31 18.80 21.49
N THR A 72 -2.09 18.70 22.58
CA THR A 72 -3.23 17.79 22.69
C THR A 72 -4.20 17.88 21.52
N SER A 73 -4.50 19.09 21.02
CA SER A 73 -5.45 19.28 19.91
C SER A 73 -4.97 18.68 18.59
N ILE A 74 -3.70 18.91 18.23
CA ILE A 74 -3.11 18.38 16.99
C ILE A 74 -2.91 16.87 17.11
N MET A 75 -2.38 16.41 18.24
CA MET A 75 -2.21 14.98 18.52
C MET A 75 -3.55 14.24 18.44
N MET A 76 -4.60 14.75 19.09
CA MET A 76 -5.94 14.13 19.03
C MET A 76 -6.50 14.14 17.60
N TYR A 77 -6.28 15.22 16.84
CA TYR A 77 -6.73 15.26 15.45
C TYR A 77 -6.04 14.19 14.60
N ASP A 78 -4.71 14.08 14.69
CA ASP A 78 -3.93 13.07 13.95
C ASP A 78 -4.35 11.64 14.37
N ALA A 79 -4.41 11.39 15.68
CA ALA A 79 -4.83 10.12 16.25
C ALA A 79 -6.25 9.71 15.79
N LEU A 80 -7.22 10.63 15.81
CA LEU A 80 -8.60 10.30 15.47
C LEU A 80 -8.81 10.18 13.96
N PHE A 81 -8.37 11.17 13.19
CA PHE A 81 -8.70 11.26 11.76
C PHE A 81 -7.72 10.51 10.86
N ASN A 82 -6.43 10.50 11.19
CA ASN A 82 -5.41 9.87 10.35
C ASN A 82 -5.13 8.42 10.78
N CYS A 83 -5.34 8.07 12.06
CA CYS A 83 -5.11 6.70 12.56
C CYS A 83 -6.40 5.92 12.86
N LEU A 84 -7.26 6.44 13.74
CA LEU A 84 -8.39 5.68 14.30
C LEU A 84 -9.54 5.54 13.30
N LEU A 85 -9.88 6.58 12.53
CA LEU A 85 -10.99 6.57 11.58
C LEU A 85 -10.73 5.70 10.32
N PRO A 86 -9.54 5.70 9.72
CA PRO A 86 -9.28 4.88 8.53
C PRO A 86 -9.30 3.37 8.81
N THR A 87 -8.85 2.95 9.99
CA THR A 87 -8.74 1.53 10.37
C THR A 87 -10.07 0.75 10.31
N PRO A 88 -11.16 1.17 10.98
CA PRO A 88 -12.46 0.52 10.89
C PRO A 88 -13.07 0.68 9.50
N LEU A 89 -12.86 1.80 8.81
CA LEU A 89 -13.33 1.97 7.43
C LEU A 89 -12.69 0.94 6.49
N ILE A 90 -11.39 0.66 6.64
CA ILE A 90 -10.70 -0.40 5.90
C ILE A 90 -11.34 -1.76 6.23
N ALA A 91 -11.55 -2.08 7.51
CA ALA A 91 -12.15 -3.35 7.91
C ALA A 91 -13.57 -3.53 7.32
N ILE A 92 -14.41 -2.50 7.40
CA ILE A 92 -15.79 -2.51 6.91
C ILE A 92 -15.81 -2.63 5.38
N THR A 93 -15.07 -1.76 4.67
CA THR A 93 -15.06 -1.75 3.19
C THR A 93 -14.55 -3.07 2.61
N ASN A 94 -13.51 -3.66 3.23
CA ASN A 94 -13.01 -4.97 2.82
C ASN A 94 -14.01 -6.09 3.09
N SER A 95 -14.62 -6.11 4.27
CA SER A 95 -15.64 -7.12 4.60
C SER A 95 -16.82 -7.05 3.63
N LEU A 96 -17.29 -5.85 3.32
CA LEU A 96 -18.35 -5.62 2.32
C LEU A 96 -17.95 -6.09 0.93
N LEU A 97 -16.71 -5.83 0.50
CA LEU A 97 -16.18 -6.30 -0.78
C LEU A 97 -16.22 -7.84 -0.87
N ILE A 98 -15.74 -8.52 0.18
CA ILE A 98 -15.73 -9.99 0.24
C ILE A 98 -17.15 -10.56 0.18
N ILE A 99 -18.05 -10.06 1.03
CA ILE A 99 -19.45 -10.50 1.09
C ILE A 99 -20.12 -10.34 -0.28
N ARG A 100 -19.94 -9.19 -0.92
CA ARG A 100 -20.57 -8.92 -2.22
C ARG A 100 -20.01 -9.82 -3.32
N VAL A 101 -18.71 -10.09 -3.35
CA VAL A 101 -18.17 -11.00 -4.37
C VAL A 101 -18.66 -12.43 -4.14
N VAL A 102 -18.72 -12.90 -2.90
CA VAL A 102 -19.28 -14.24 -2.59
C VAL A 102 -20.74 -14.33 -3.03
N LYS A 103 -21.57 -13.33 -2.72
CA LYS A 103 -22.97 -13.25 -3.18
C LYS A 103 -23.07 -13.21 -4.70
N GLN A 104 -22.23 -12.44 -5.37
CA GLN A 104 -22.23 -12.34 -6.84
C GLN A 104 -21.82 -13.66 -7.50
N LYS A 105 -20.85 -14.37 -6.92
CA LYS A 105 -20.45 -15.71 -7.36
C LYS A 105 -21.63 -16.69 -7.29
N GLN A 106 -22.36 -16.68 -6.19
CA GLN A 106 -23.53 -17.55 -6.00
C GLN A 106 -24.66 -17.22 -6.99
N ARG A 107 -24.93 -15.93 -7.21
CA ARG A 107 -26.02 -15.48 -8.10
C ARG A 107 -25.76 -15.77 -9.57
N LEU A 108 -24.56 -15.49 -10.05
CA LEU A 108 -24.36 -15.45 -11.50
C LEU A 108 -24.02 -16.79 -12.13
N HIS A 109 -23.54 -17.82 -11.39
CA HIS A 109 -23.12 -19.15 -11.90
C HIS A 109 -22.26 -19.15 -13.20
N GLN A 110 -21.91 -17.98 -13.72
CA GLN A 110 -21.25 -17.79 -14.99
C GLN A 110 -19.75 -17.91 -14.77
N HIS A 111 -19.11 -18.64 -15.67
CA HIS A 111 -17.67 -18.88 -15.72
C HIS A 111 -16.83 -17.60 -15.98
N MET A 112 -17.45 -16.42 -16.01
CA MET A 112 -16.87 -15.12 -16.34
C MET A 112 -15.65 -14.81 -15.46
N LYS A 113 -14.46 -14.92 -16.06
CA LYS A 113 -13.13 -14.50 -15.55
C LYS A 113 -12.89 -14.67 -14.03
N TRP A 114 -13.45 -15.71 -13.40
CA TRP A 114 -13.35 -15.96 -11.96
C TRP A 114 -11.90 -16.02 -11.46
N LYS A 115 -10.98 -16.55 -12.29
CA LYS A 115 -9.54 -16.57 -12.01
C LYS A 115 -8.96 -15.16 -11.79
N LYS A 116 -9.46 -14.13 -12.49
CA LYS A 116 -9.01 -12.74 -12.33
C LYS A 116 -9.54 -12.14 -11.02
N TYR A 117 -10.83 -12.28 -10.76
CA TYR A 117 -11.45 -11.75 -9.54
C TYR A 117 -10.91 -12.42 -8.26
N ARG A 118 -10.72 -13.74 -8.27
CA ARG A 118 -10.15 -14.48 -7.13
C ARG A 118 -8.78 -13.93 -6.73
N LYS A 119 -7.90 -13.64 -7.70
CA LYS A 119 -6.56 -13.08 -7.43
C LYS A 119 -6.63 -11.68 -6.85
N MET A 120 -7.49 -10.82 -7.42
CA MET A 120 -7.68 -9.46 -6.93
C MET A 120 -8.22 -9.43 -5.49
N ILE A 121 -9.15 -10.34 -5.17
CA ILE A 121 -9.70 -10.48 -3.82
C ILE A 121 -8.65 -11.01 -2.87
N LEU A 122 -7.90 -12.04 -3.25
CA LEU A 122 -6.83 -12.60 -2.42
C LEU A 122 -5.77 -11.54 -2.10
N GLN A 123 -5.37 -10.73 -3.09
CA GLN A 123 -4.47 -9.60 -2.88
C GLN A 123 -5.06 -8.58 -1.90
N THR A 124 -6.35 -8.25 -2.05
CA THR A 124 -7.03 -7.30 -1.15
C THR A 124 -7.11 -7.84 0.29
N ILE A 125 -7.47 -9.12 0.45
CA ILE A 125 -7.55 -9.79 1.74
C ILE A 125 -6.19 -9.81 2.41
N LEU A 126 -5.13 -10.20 1.68
CA LEU A 126 -3.77 -10.23 2.22
C LEU A 126 -3.29 -8.85 2.63
N CYS A 127 -3.44 -7.84 1.77
CA CYS A 127 -3.09 -6.46 2.12
C CYS A 127 -3.84 -5.96 3.36
N SER A 128 -5.11 -6.33 3.49
CA SER A 128 -5.94 -5.92 4.63
C SER A 128 -5.59 -6.67 5.91
N ALA A 129 -5.27 -7.96 5.80
CA ALA A 129 -4.80 -8.76 6.92
C ALA A 129 -3.46 -8.23 7.44
N PHE A 130 -2.49 -7.98 6.55
CA PHE A 130 -1.21 -7.37 6.95
C PHE A 130 -1.41 -5.99 7.58
N PHE A 131 -2.26 -5.14 6.97
CA PHE A 131 -2.56 -3.84 7.54
C PHE A 131 -3.15 -3.98 8.95
N LEU A 132 -4.13 -4.85 9.16
CA LEU A 132 -4.73 -5.06 10.49
C LEU A 132 -3.72 -5.64 11.47
N ILE A 133 -2.96 -6.69 11.12
CA ILE A 133 -1.98 -7.32 12.02
C ILE A 133 -0.97 -6.31 12.54
N PHE A 134 -0.45 -5.44 11.67
CA PHE A 134 0.60 -4.50 12.02
C PHE A 134 0.09 -3.14 12.52
N SER A 135 -1.09 -2.70 12.10
CA SER A 135 -1.65 -1.39 12.49
C SER A 135 -2.56 -1.46 13.72
N LEU A 136 -3.16 -2.62 14.01
CA LEU A 136 -4.09 -2.79 15.12
C LEU A 136 -3.42 -2.63 16.51
N PRO A 137 -2.21 -3.15 16.77
CA PRO A 137 -1.52 -2.90 18.03
C PRO A 137 -1.32 -1.41 18.33
N MET A 138 -0.90 -0.62 17.31
CA MET A 138 -0.79 0.83 17.42
C MET A 138 -2.14 1.49 17.67
N THR A 139 -3.18 1.06 16.96
CA THR A 139 -4.53 1.63 17.13
C THR A 139 -5.08 1.37 18.53
N ILE A 140 -4.79 0.21 19.13
CA ILE A 140 -5.16 -0.10 20.52
C ILE A 140 -4.42 0.80 21.49
N LEU A 141 -3.10 1.00 21.32
CA LEU A 141 -2.33 1.90 22.20
C LEU A 141 -2.87 3.34 22.14
N ILE A 142 -3.15 3.85 20.93
CA ILE A 142 -3.76 5.17 20.76
C ILE A 142 -5.10 5.26 21.48
N LEU A 143 -5.95 4.23 21.38
CA LEU A 143 -7.23 4.19 22.09
C LEU A 143 -7.02 4.23 23.61
N VAL A 144 -6.05 3.49 24.13
CA VAL A 144 -5.68 3.46 25.55
C VAL A 144 -5.24 4.85 26.03
N HIS A 145 -4.47 5.59 25.22
CA HIS A 145 -4.10 6.98 25.51
C HIS A 145 -5.28 7.94 25.51
N VAL A 146 -6.19 7.80 24.53
CA VAL A 146 -7.43 8.60 24.50
C VAL A 146 -8.32 8.31 25.72
N CYS A 147 -8.26 7.10 26.28
CA CYS A 147 -8.93 6.74 27.53
C CYS A 147 -8.26 7.30 28.80
N GLY A 148 -7.13 8.01 28.69
CA GLY A 148 -6.49 8.71 29.81
C GLY A 148 -5.32 7.96 30.45
N VAL A 149 -4.81 6.89 29.84
CA VAL A 149 -3.60 6.23 30.33
C VAL A 149 -2.37 7.06 29.95
N PRO A 150 -1.49 7.40 30.93
CA PRO A 150 -0.32 8.23 30.68
C PRO A 150 0.71 7.53 29.78
N TYR A 151 1.40 8.32 28.95
CA TYR A 151 2.44 7.85 28.01
C TYR A 151 3.61 7.14 28.69
N GLU A 152 3.95 7.54 29.91
CA GLU A 152 5.06 6.96 30.69
C GLU A 152 4.94 5.43 30.88
N ALA A 153 3.70 4.92 30.94
CA ALA A 153 3.44 3.49 31.15
C ALA A 153 3.63 2.65 29.87
N THR A 154 3.54 3.24 28.69
CA THR A 154 3.48 2.53 27.40
C THR A 154 4.55 2.95 26.40
N GLY A 155 5.30 4.02 26.67
CA GLY A 155 6.22 4.63 25.70
C GLY A 155 7.24 3.65 25.08
N GLN A 156 7.80 2.72 25.87
CA GLN A 156 8.70 1.69 25.31
C GLN A 156 7.99 0.77 24.33
N VAL A 157 6.76 0.33 24.64
CA VAL A 157 5.96 -0.57 23.80
C VAL A 157 5.51 0.14 22.52
N GLU A 158 5.19 1.44 22.61
CA GLU A 158 4.76 2.25 21.48
C GLU A 158 5.84 2.33 20.39
N VAL A 159 7.10 2.55 20.77
CA VAL A 159 8.22 2.59 19.81
C VAL A 159 8.35 1.27 19.04
N TYR A 160 8.19 0.13 19.70
CA TYR A 160 8.23 -1.18 19.03
C TYR A 160 7.05 -1.38 18.07
N PHE A 161 5.83 -1.02 18.49
CA PHE A 161 4.66 -1.16 17.62
C PHE A 161 4.71 -0.20 16.43
N TYR A 162 5.24 0.99 16.61
CA TYR A 162 5.44 1.92 15.52
C TYR A 162 6.50 1.39 14.55
N PHE A 163 7.62 0.87 15.06
CA PHE A 163 8.62 0.18 14.23
C PHE A 163 8.01 -0.97 13.44
N ILE A 164 7.18 -1.79 14.10
CA ILE A 164 6.47 -2.91 13.47
C ILE A 164 5.54 -2.42 12.35
N SER A 165 4.88 -1.29 12.53
CA SER A 165 3.98 -0.73 11.53
C SER A 165 4.67 -0.34 10.22
N TYR A 166 5.98 -0.01 10.25
CA TYR A 166 6.74 0.27 9.02
C TYR A 166 6.86 -0.94 8.09
N PHE A 167 6.82 -2.17 8.63
CA PHE A 167 6.85 -3.37 7.79
C PHE A 167 5.67 -3.44 6.83
N ILE A 168 4.54 -2.78 7.13
CA ILE A 168 3.41 -2.66 6.21
C ILE A 168 3.87 -2.11 4.86
N ASN A 169 4.63 -1.01 4.88
CA ASN A 169 5.12 -0.34 3.67
C ASN A 169 6.06 -1.23 2.86
N ILE A 170 6.84 -2.06 3.54
CA ILE A 170 7.76 -3.01 2.89
C ILE A 170 6.97 -4.17 2.26
N PHE A 171 6.03 -4.78 2.99
CA PHE A 171 5.33 -5.99 2.54
C PHE A 171 4.26 -5.74 1.48
N ILE A 172 3.56 -4.60 1.49
CA ILE A 172 2.51 -4.29 0.51
C ILE A 172 2.97 -4.43 -0.96
N PRO A 173 4.10 -3.84 -1.37
CA PRO A 173 4.64 -4.01 -2.72
C PRO A 173 4.83 -5.48 -3.10
N PHE A 174 5.39 -6.30 -2.20
CA PHE A 174 5.63 -7.72 -2.46
C PHE A 174 4.33 -8.50 -2.64
N VAL A 175 3.33 -8.22 -1.80
CA VAL A 175 1.99 -8.81 -1.96
C VAL A 175 1.37 -8.38 -3.29
N CYS A 176 1.47 -7.11 -3.66
CA CYS A 176 0.93 -6.61 -4.93
C CYS A 176 1.62 -7.21 -6.17
N LEU A 177 2.95 -7.33 -6.13
CA LEU A 177 3.74 -7.86 -7.24
C LEU A 177 3.57 -9.38 -7.37
N GLY A 178 3.64 -10.12 -6.27
CA GLY A 178 3.54 -11.58 -6.27
C GLY A 178 2.18 -12.11 -6.77
N LEU A 179 1.11 -11.34 -6.60
CA LEU A 179 -0.24 -11.72 -7.03
C LEU A 179 -0.64 -11.18 -8.40
N SER A 180 0.20 -10.37 -9.06
CA SER A 180 -0.06 -9.81 -10.39
C SER A 180 0.61 -10.63 -11.51
N PRO A 181 -0.09 -11.58 -12.15
CA PRO A 181 0.49 -12.41 -13.20
C PRO A 181 0.87 -11.62 -14.45
N GLU A 182 0.22 -10.48 -14.71
CA GLU A 182 0.50 -9.64 -15.88
C GLU A 182 1.90 -9.04 -15.81
N ILE A 183 2.34 -8.66 -14.60
CA ILE A 183 3.68 -8.15 -14.35
C ILE A 183 4.69 -9.28 -14.50
N TRP A 184 4.40 -10.46 -13.93
CA TRP A 184 5.28 -11.63 -14.04
C TRP A 184 5.48 -12.08 -15.50
N ILE A 185 4.41 -12.10 -16.28
CA ILE A 185 4.48 -12.41 -17.72
C ILE A 185 5.31 -11.37 -18.46
N LYS A 186 5.15 -10.06 -18.16
CA LYS A 186 5.95 -8.99 -18.78
C LYS A 186 7.43 -9.08 -18.40
N ILE A 187 7.74 -9.37 -17.14
CA ILE A 187 9.12 -9.55 -16.65
C ILE A 187 9.75 -10.76 -17.32
N MET A 188 9.09 -11.93 -17.31
CA MET A 188 9.59 -13.14 -17.96
C MET A 188 9.83 -12.92 -19.46
N ARG A 189 8.92 -12.22 -20.16
CA ARG A 189 9.13 -11.87 -21.58
C ARG A 189 10.31 -10.93 -21.80
N ARG A 190 10.56 -9.97 -20.90
CA ARG A 190 11.73 -9.09 -20.97
C ARG A 190 13.02 -9.87 -20.71
N MET A 191 13.03 -10.77 -19.73
CA MET A 191 14.17 -11.64 -19.43
C MET A 191 14.48 -12.57 -20.61
N GLN A 192 13.49 -13.26 -21.18
CA GLN A 192 13.67 -14.12 -22.36
C GLN A 192 14.24 -13.34 -23.57
N ARG A 193 13.79 -12.10 -23.80
CA ARG A 193 14.35 -11.25 -24.86
C ARG A 193 15.79 -10.82 -24.59
N SER A 194 16.16 -10.64 -23.32
CA SER A 194 17.55 -10.34 -22.93
C SER A 194 18.47 -11.54 -23.15
N THR A 195 18.03 -12.75 -22.77
CA THR A 195 18.78 -13.99 -22.99
C THR A 195 18.97 -14.27 -24.48
N ASN A 196 17.93 -14.09 -25.30
CA ASN A 196 18.04 -14.33 -26.74
C ASN A 196 19.00 -13.37 -27.44
N ARG A 197 19.13 -12.12 -26.98
CA ARG A 197 20.10 -11.14 -27.52
C ARG A 197 21.55 -11.50 -27.20
N VAL A 198 21.82 -12.05 -26.01
CA VAL A 198 23.17 -12.50 -25.64
C VAL A 198 23.58 -13.73 -26.47
N THR A 199 22.65 -14.63 -26.75
CA THR A 199 22.92 -15.81 -27.60
C THR A 199 23.18 -15.44 -29.06
N THR A 200 22.55 -14.40 -29.62
CA THR A 200 22.82 -13.97 -31.01
C THR A 200 24.17 -13.25 -31.17
N ALA A 201 24.62 -12.52 -30.15
CA ALA A 201 25.93 -11.86 -30.17
C ALA A 201 27.11 -12.85 -30.10
N ASN A 202 26.94 -13.99 -29.42
CA ASN A 202 27.99 -15.02 -29.35
C ASN A 202 28.12 -15.88 -30.62
N ILE A 203 27.10 -15.93 -31.49
CA ILE A 203 27.15 -16.69 -32.76
C ILE A 203 27.87 -15.90 -33.86
N THR A 204 27.93 -14.56 -33.77
CA THR A 204 28.60 -13.70 -34.75
C THR A 204 30.10 -13.52 -34.49
N LEU A 205 30.65 -14.07 -33.40
CA LEU A 205 32.08 -14.03 -33.04
C LEU A 205 32.79 -15.39 -33.21
N ARG A 206 32.30 -16.28 -34.08
CA ARG A 206 33.17 -17.33 -34.67
C ARG A 206 33.82 -16.76 -35.93
N PRO A 207 35.06 -16.25 -35.88
CA PRO A 207 35.79 -15.98 -37.09
C PRO A 207 35.99 -17.30 -37.83
N ILE A 208 35.56 -17.28 -39.09
CA ILE A 208 35.89 -18.26 -40.11
C ILE A 208 37.42 -18.28 -40.21
N THR A 209 38.08 -19.24 -39.58
CA THR A 209 39.45 -19.61 -39.94
C THR A 209 39.37 -20.31 -41.29
N MET A 210 39.40 -19.48 -42.34
CA MET A 210 39.43 -19.94 -43.72
C MET A 210 40.80 -20.57 -43.99
N ARG A 211 40.71 -21.84 -44.35
CA ARG A 211 41.74 -22.74 -44.87
C ARG A 211 42.37 -22.15 -46.13
N GLN A 212 43.68 -21.92 -46.13
CA GLN A 212 44.48 -21.78 -47.36
C GLN A 212 45.87 -22.43 -47.19
N SER A 213 46.07 -23.54 -47.90
CA SER A 213 47.36 -24.08 -48.36
C SER A 213 46.98 -25.20 -49.35
N ALA A 214 46.85 -24.94 -50.66
CA ALA A 214 47.93 -24.80 -51.63
C ALA A 214 48.91 -25.98 -51.55
N PHE A 215 48.66 -27.03 -52.32
CA PHE A 215 49.46 -27.49 -53.47
C PHE A 215 48.80 -28.72 -54.11
#